data_AF-A0A7J9Y281-F1
#
_entry.id   AF-A0A7J9Y281-F1
#
_cell.length_a   1.000
_cell.length_b   1.000
_cell.length_c   1.000
_cell.angle_alpha   90.00
_cell.angle_beta   90.00
_cell.angle_gamma   90.00
#
_symmetry.space_group_name_H-M   'P 1'
#
loop_
_entity.id
_entity.type
_entity.pdbx_description
1 polymer ?
#
loop_
_entity_poly.entity_id
_entity_poly.type
_entity_poly.pdbx_seq_one_letter_code
_entity_poly.pdbx_strand_id
1 'polypeptide(L)'
;MPAETVPVGVMGAVGQELDELVVTSDLQTSQLLLRGMFGERVKSTGGLPVPDGKLAVSVEVTMPEQVAGFLRPGSTIAIFNTFNMIDQKRRESNGEGLRLKEGANQATRTLLPKVEVLAIGAYGQPGAKTSNGKASDTSKTGSGQQQSRSSQTAMVVTVAVTQKEAERLVHAARTSELYLALVTGSSDVKPGTGVDNHSLFN
;
A
#
# COMPACT_ATOMS: atom_id res chain seq x y z
N MET A 1 42.32 -15.31 -25.51
CA MET A 1 43.17 -15.63 -24.34
C MET A 1 43.48 -17.11 -24.35
N PRO A 2 44.67 -17.55 -23.91
CA PRO A 2 44.94 -18.96 -23.64
C PRO A 2 43.89 -19.50 -22.65
N ALA A 3 43.40 -20.74 -22.85
CA ALA A 3 42.34 -21.31 -22.01
C ALA A 3 42.73 -21.41 -20.53
N GLU A 4 44.03 -21.49 -20.24
CA GLU A 4 44.59 -21.65 -18.90
C GLU A 4 44.57 -20.37 -18.05
N THR A 5 44.39 -19.20 -18.66
CA THR A 5 44.33 -17.91 -17.93
C THR A 5 42.90 -17.47 -17.62
N VAL A 6 41.91 -18.30 -17.92
CA VAL A 6 40.49 -17.98 -17.72
C VAL A 6 40.07 -18.46 -16.31
N PRO A 7 39.48 -17.57 -15.48
CA PRO A 7 38.93 -17.97 -14.20
C PRO A 7 37.91 -19.10 -14.31
N VAL A 8 37.92 -20.00 -13.33
CA VAL A 8 36.99 -21.13 -13.27
C VAL A 8 35.55 -20.62 -13.22
N GLY A 9 34.67 -21.11 -14.10
CA GLY A 9 33.25 -20.72 -14.13
C GLY A 9 32.90 -19.56 -15.07
N VAL A 10 33.86 -19.07 -15.87
CA VAL A 10 33.59 -18.17 -17.01
C VAL A 10 32.82 -18.92 -18.09
N MET A 11 31.79 -18.28 -18.62
CA MET A 11 30.92 -18.87 -19.61
C MET A 11 31.53 -18.77 -21.02
N GLY A 12 31.66 -19.92 -21.70
CA GLY A 12 32.11 -19.98 -23.09
C GLY A 12 30.98 -19.82 -24.13
N ALA A 13 29.72 -19.98 -23.71
CA ALA A 13 28.55 -19.82 -24.55
C ALA A 13 27.33 -19.40 -23.70
N VAL A 14 26.37 -18.73 -24.34
CA VAL A 14 25.04 -18.46 -23.76
C VAL A 14 24.13 -19.62 -24.16
N GLY A 15 23.84 -20.52 -23.22
CA GLY A 15 22.98 -21.69 -23.42
C GLY A 15 21.50 -21.40 -23.14
N GLN A 16 20.62 -22.32 -23.53
CA GLN A 16 19.17 -22.22 -23.30
C GLN A 16 18.80 -22.15 -21.80
N GLU A 17 19.66 -22.68 -20.92
CA GLU A 17 19.44 -22.58 -19.46
C GLU A 17 19.48 -21.14 -18.92
N LEU A 18 19.83 -20.14 -19.73
CA LEU A 18 19.87 -18.73 -19.36
C LEU A 18 18.70 -17.91 -19.89
N ASP A 19 17.80 -18.47 -20.71
CA ASP A 19 16.71 -17.72 -21.35
C ASP A 19 15.78 -17.04 -20.32
N GLU A 20 15.61 -17.67 -19.15
CA GLU A 20 14.78 -17.15 -18.07
C GLU A 20 15.56 -16.33 -17.02
N LEU A 21 16.89 -16.42 -17.00
CA LEU A 21 17.74 -15.76 -16.02
C LEU A 21 18.12 -14.35 -16.47
N VAL A 22 18.36 -13.47 -15.49
CA VAL A 22 18.84 -12.10 -15.72
C VAL A 22 20.13 -11.85 -14.98
N VAL A 23 20.94 -10.94 -15.51
CA VAL A 23 22.13 -10.48 -14.82
C VAL A 23 21.70 -9.63 -13.63
N THR A 24 22.22 -9.95 -12.45
CA THR A 24 21.84 -9.32 -11.17
C THR A 24 22.67 -8.09 -10.82
N SER A 25 23.63 -7.71 -11.67
CA SER A 25 24.54 -6.58 -11.50
C SER A 25 24.83 -5.88 -12.82
N ASP A 26 25.24 -4.62 -12.78
CA ASP A 26 25.72 -3.91 -13.96
C ASP A 26 26.99 -4.56 -14.51
N LEU A 27 27.06 -4.66 -15.84
CA LEU A 27 28.18 -5.21 -16.59
C LEU A 27 28.85 -4.12 -17.42
N GLN A 28 30.18 -4.12 -17.41
CA GLN A 28 30.96 -3.28 -18.30
C GLN A 28 31.19 -3.97 -19.65
N THR A 29 31.39 -3.16 -20.69
CA THR A 29 31.74 -3.67 -22.03
C THR A 29 33.00 -4.52 -21.95
N SER A 30 32.99 -5.67 -22.64
CA SER A 30 34.11 -6.63 -22.68
C SER A 30 34.43 -7.33 -21.35
N GLN A 31 33.52 -7.31 -20.37
CA GLN A 31 33.64 -8.08 -19.13
C GLN A 31 33.31 -9.57 -19.35
N LEU A 32 34.04 -10.45 -18.66
CA LEU A 32 33.75 -11.89 -18.65
C LEU A 32 32.49 -12.18 -17.83
N LEU A 33 31.58 -12.98 -18.39
CA LEU A 33 30.37 -13.43 -17.72
C LEU A 33 30.66 -14.70 -16.94
N LEU A 34 30.34 -14.69 -15.65
CA LEU A 34 30.39 -15.87 -14.80
C LEU A 34 28.97 -16.37 -14.56
N ARG A 35 28.80 -17.69 -14.44
CA ARG A 35 27.49 -18.28 -14.19
C ARG A 35 26.82 -17.76 -12.93
N GLY A 36 27.60 -17.43 -11.90
CA GLY A 36 27.11 -16.85 -10.64
C GLY A 36 26.58 -15.41 -10.75
N MET A 37 26.73 -14.74 -11.89
CA MET A 37 26.18 -13.39 -12.12
C MET A 37 24.72 -13.41 -12.57
N PHE A 38 24.24 -14.59 -12.99
CA PHE A 38 22.87 -14.81 -13.43
C PHE A 38 22.01 -15.29 -12.26
N GLY A 39 20.83 -14.70 -12.11
CA GLY A 39 19.83 -15.10 -11.13
C GLY A 39 18.44 -15.14 -11.75
N GLU A 40 17.46 -15.64 -10.99
CA GLU A 40 16.07 -15.65 -11.43
C GLU A 40 15.59 -14.22 -11.72
N ARG A 41 14.78 -14.09 -12.79
CA ARG A 41 14.15 -12.82 -13.14
C ARG A 41 13.13 -12.43 -12.09
N VAL A 42 13.56 -11.69 -11.07
CA VAL A 42 12.64 -10.98 -10.19
C VAL A 42 12.04 -9.82 -10.99
N LYS A 43 10.75 -9.91 -11.36
CA LYS A 43 9.98 -8.80 -11.93
C LYS A 43 9.76 -7.73 -10.84
N SER A 44 10.85 -7.10 -10.40
CA SER A 44 10.80 -6.01 -9.45
C SER A 44 10.47 -4.73 -10.22
N THR A 45 9.23 -4.26 -10.12
CA THR A 45 8.88 -2.93 -10.59
C THR A 45 9.49 -1.92 -9.63
N GLY A 46 10.74 -1.51 -9.87
CA GLY A 46 11.40 -0.44 -9.12
C GLY A 46 11.58 -0.72 -7.62
N GLY A 47 11.87 -1.96 -7.23
CA GLY A 47 12.10 -2.34 -5.82
C GLY A 47 10.85 -2.73 -5.04
N LEU A 48 9.65 -2.59 -5.62
CA LEU A 48 8.41 -3.05 -5.03
C LEU A 48 7.99 -4.39 -5.64
N PRO A 49 7.96 -5.50 -4.89
CA PRO A 49 7.45 -6.77 -5.38
C PRO A 49 5.93 -6.69 -5.53
N VAL A 50 5.42 -6.66 -6.76
CA VAL A 50 3.99 -6.72 -7.04
C VAL A 50 3.62 -8.15 -7.43
N PRO A 51 2.66 -8.80 -6.75
CA PRO A 51 2.23 -10.16 -7.11
C PRO A 51 1.67 -10.24 -8.53
N ASP A 52 1.88 -11.37 -9.21
CA ASP A 52 1.35 -11.61 -10.56
C ASP A 52 -0.18 -11.42 -10.62
N GLY A 53 -0.64 -10.71 -11.65
CA GLY A 53 -2.07 -10.41 -11.85
C GLY A 53 -2.64 -9.33 -10.91
N LYS A 54 -1.81 -8.71 -10.06
CA LYS A 54 -2.19 -7.58 -9.21
C LYS A 54 -1.51 -6.27 -9.63
N LEU A 55 -2.07 -5.17 -9.16
CA LEU A 55 -1.60 -3.81 -9.35
C LEU A 55 -1.29 -3.20 -7.98
N ALA A 56 -0.23 -2.40 -7.91
CA ALA A 56 0.09 -1.59 -6.75
C ALA A 56 -0.69 -0.27 -6.81
N VAL A 57 -1.58 -0.03 -5.86
CA VAL A 57 -2.34 1.23 -5.75
C VAL A 57 -2.02 1.91 -4.43
N SER A 58 -1.58 3.16 -4.52
CA SER A 58 -1.32 4.01 -3.35
C SER A 58 -2.54 4.87 -3.05
N VAL A 59 -2.98 4.85 -1.79
CA VAL A 59 -4.10 5.66 -1.34
C VAL A 59 -3.73 6.37 -0.06
N GLU A 60 -4.09 7.66 0.00
CA GLU A 60 -4.02 8.45 1.21
C GLU A 60 -5.19 8.07 2.12
N VAL A 61 -4.88 7.74 3.37
CA VAL A 61 -5.89 7.37 4.36
C VAL A 61 -5.76 8.31 5.55
N THR A 62 -6.86 8.99 5.89
CA THR A 62 -6.97 9.80 7.09
C THR A 62 -7.19 8.89 8.29
N MET A 63 -6.12 8.57 9.01
CA MET A 63 -6.21 7.78 10.24
C MET A 63 -5.99 8.67 11.46
N PRO A 64 -7.03 8.92 12.27
CA PRO A 64 -6.83 9.37 13.64
C PRO A 64 -6.37 8.24 14.58
N GLU A 65 -6.46 6.97 14.17
CA GLU A 65 -6.23 5.81 15.05
C GLU A 65 -4.97 4.99 14.72
N GLN A 66 -4.32 4.49 15.78
CA GLN A 66 -2.95 3.95 15.86
C GLN A 66 -2.64 2.70 15.00
N VAL A 67 -3.55 2.23 14.14
CA VAL A 67 -3.36 1.02 13.32
C VAL A 67 -2.18 1.17 12.35
N ALA A 68 -1.93 2.39 11.86
CA ALA A 68 -0.81 2.69 10.96
C ALA A 68 0.56 2.28 11.52
N GLY A 69 0.75 2.32 12.85
CA GLY A 69 2.01 1.93 13.49
C GLY A 69 2.32 0.43 13.43
N PHE A 70 1.28 -0.40 13.27
CA PHE A 70 1.39 -1.86 13.23
C PHE A 70 1.47 -2.42 11.81
N LEU A 71 1.16 -1.61 10.80
CA LEU A 71 1.27 -2.05 9.41
C LEU A 71 2.74 -2.27 9.05
N ARG A 72 3.01 -3.39 8.37
CA ARG A 72 4.29 -3.72 7.74
C ARG A 72 4.04 -4.18 6.31
N PRO A 73 4.98 -4.00 5.36
CA PRO A 73 4.93 -4.70 4.08
C PRO A 73 4.68 -6.21 4.30
N GLY A 74 3.78 -6.80 3.51
CA GLY A 74 3.28 -8.17 3.65
C GLY A 74 2.12 -8.34 4.65
N SER A 75 1.74 -7.30 5.39
CA SER A 75 0.55 -7.35 6.26
C SER A 75 -0.72 -7.44 5.43
N THR A 76 -1.73 -8.13 5.96
CA THR A 76 -3.06 -8.17 5.37
C THR A 76 -4.00 -7.21 6.09
N ILE A 77 -4.75 -6.43 5.33
CA ILE A 77 -5.69 -5.44 5.84
C ILE A 77 -7.08 -5.58 5.20
N ALA A 78 -8.07 -5.05 5.90
CA ALA A 78 -9.39 -4.74 5.37
C ALA A 78 -9.53 -3.24 5.18
N ILE A 79 -10.21 -2.84 4.12
CA ILE A 79 -10.52 -1.45 3.79
C ILE A 79 -12.01 -1.25 4.00
N PHE A 80 -12.36 -0.36 4.91
CA PHE A 80 -13.71 0.14 5.11
C PHE A 80 -13.86 1.48 4.39
N ASN A 81 -15.06 1.73 3.90
CA ASN A 81 -15.41 2.95 3.22
C ASN A 81 -16.63 3.60 3.89
N THR A 82 -16.49 4.87 4.26
CA THR A 82 -17.55 5.68 4.86
C THR A 82 -17.97 6.76 3.87
N PHE A 83 -19.23 6.70 3.45
CA PHE A 83 -19.80 7.56 2.40
C PHE A 83 -21.18 8.06 2.81
N ASN A 84 -21.61 9.18 2.23
CA ASN A 84 -23.00 9.60 2.39
C ASN A 84 -23.94 8.69 1.59
N MET A 85 -24.98 8.19 2.22
CA MET A 85 -26.11 7.62 1.51
C MET A 85 -26.87 8.74 0.81
N ILE A 86 -26.79 8.75 -0.52
CA ILE A 86 -27.68 9.59 -1.31
C ILE A 86 -29.03 8.88 -1.40
N ASP A 87 -30.09 9.58 -1.01
CA ASP A 87 -31.45 9.11 -1.19
C ASP A 87 -31.67 8.73 -2.66
N GLN A 88 -32.26 7.55 -2.93
CA GLN A 88 -32.27 6.91 -4.25
C GLN A 88 -32.92 7.77 -5.34
N LYS A 89 -33.69 8.78 -4.94
CA LYS A 89 -34.30 9.82 -5.79
C LYS A 89 -33.33 10.90 -6.29
N ARG A 90 -32.13 11.05 -5.70
CA ARG A 90 -31.09 11.99 -6.13
C ARG A 90 -29.82 11.25 -6.55
N ARG A 91 -29.88 10.34 -7.52
CA ARG A 91 -28.65 9.81 -8.13
C ARG A 91 -27.92 10.95 -8.85
N GLU A 92 -27.00 11.61 -8.16
CA GLU A 92 -26.12 12.61 -8.76
C GLU A 92 -25.10 11.89 -9.65
N SER A 93 -25.08 12.23 -10.95
CA SER A 93 -24.29 11.56 -11.99
C SER A 93 -22.77 11.62 -11.77
N ASN A 94 -22.30 12.49 -10.86
CA ASN A 94 -20.89 12.84 -10.73
C ASN A 94 -20.26 12.37 -9.42
N GLY A 95 -20.98 11.61 -8.58
CA GLY A 95 -20.49 11.12 -7.28
C GLY A 95 -20.27 12.21 -6.21
N GLU A 96 -20.60 13.47 -6.51
CA GLU A 96 -20.42 14.61 -5.62
C GLU A 96 -21.29 14.52 -4.34
N GLY A 97 -22.47 13.92 -4.44
CA GLY A 97 -23.33 13.61 -3.30
C GLY A 97 -22.79 12.55 -2.33
N LEU A 98 -21.77 11.77 -2.72
CA LEU A 98 -21.16 10.73 -1.87
C LEU A 98 -20.14 11.31 -0.88
N ARG A 99 -19.60 12.51 -1.15
CA ARG A 99 -18.63 13.20 -0.29
C ARG A 99 -19.27 13.54 1.04
N LEU A 100 -18.60 13.23 2.15
CA LEU A 100 -19.10 13.46 3.50
C LEU A 100 -19.60 14.90 3.67
N LYS A 101 -20.89 15.01 4.01
CA LYS A 101 -21.58 16.28 4.25
C LYS A 101 -22.18 16.21 5.65
N GLU A 102 -22.00 17.28 6.40
CA GLU A 102 -22.53 17.40 7.75
C GLU A 102 -24.07 17.37 7.69
N GLY A 103 -24.69 16.46 8.44
CA GLY A 103 -26.15 16.27 8.46
C GLY A 103 -26.74 15.30 7.42
N ALA A 104 -25.92 14.68 6.55
CA ALA A 104 -26.38 13.60 5.67
C ALA A 104 -26.40 12.24 6.39
N ASN A 105 -27.24 11.30 5.94
CA ASN A 105 -27.15 9.91 6.41
C ASN A 105 -25.83 9.32 5.88
N GLN A 106 -24.96 8.85 6.77
CA GLN A 106 -23.67 8.26 6.44
C GLN A 106 -23.74 6.76 6.64
N ALA A 107 -23.02 6.02 5.81
CA ALA A 107 -22.90 4.58 5.92
C ALA A 107 -21.46 4.12 5.77
N THR A 108 -21.09 3.14 6.58
CA THR A 108 -19.78 2.49 6.57
C THR A 108 -19.93 1.05 6.08
N ARG A 109 -19.13 0.65 5.10
CA ARG A 109 -19.12 -0.70 4.52
C ARG A 109 -17.71 -1.23 4.31
N THR A 110 -17.54 -2.54 4.43
CA THR A 110 -16.33 -3.22 3.98
C THR A 110 -16.22 -3.10 2.46
N LEU A 111 -15.22 -2.37 1.98
CA LEU A 111 -14.94 -2.22 0.55
C LEU A 111 -14.11 -3.40 0.03
N LEU A 112 -12.98 -3.66 0.69
CA LEU A 112 -12.08 -4.76 0.37
C LEU A 112 -11.76 -5.53 1.66
N PRO A 113 -12.19 -6.79 1.80
CA PRO A 113 -12.06 -7.52 3.06
C PRO A 113 -10.63 -8.00 3.34
N LYS A 114 -9.86 -8.28 2.29
CA LYS A 114 -8.53 -8.89 2.43
C LYS A 114 -7.61 -8.40 1.33
N VAL A 115 -6.71 -7.49 1.69
CA VAL A 115 -5.76 -6.87 0.77
C VAL A 115 -4.37 -6.90 1.38
N GLU A 116 -3.37 -7.19 0.57
CA GLU A 116 -1.97 -7.20 1.00
C GLU A 116 -1.35 -5.81 0.86
N VAL A 117 -0.62 -5.39 1.89
CA VAL A 117 0.14 -4.15 1.90
C VAL A 117 1.51 -4.40 1.29
N LEU A 118 1.85 -3.65 0.26
CA LEU A 118 3.15 -3.69 -0.40
C LEU A 118 4.13 -2.69 0.22
N ALA A 119 3.65 -1.49 0.52
CA ALA A 119 4.48 -0.43 1.10
C ALA A 119 3.64 0.55 1.93
N ILE A 120 4.31 1.27 2.83
CA ILE A 120 3.72 2.29 3.69
C ILE A 120 4.66 3.50 3.66
N GLY A 121 4.11 4.67 3.40
CA GLY A 121 4.81 5.94 3.44
C GLY A 121 4.09 6.93 4.35
N ALA A 122 4.83 7.65 5.18
CA ALA A 122 4.28 8.78 5.92
C ALA A 122 4.47 10.05 5.08
N TYR A 123 3.36 10.69 4.68
CA TYR A 123 3.41 12.07 4.19
C TYR A 123 3.27 12.99 5.39
N GLY A 124 4.41 13.50 5.87
CA GLY A 124 4.41 14.69 6.72
C GLY A 124 4.13 15.94 5.87
N GLN A 125 3.53 16.98 6.46
CA GLN A 125 3.49 18.31 5.86
C GLN A 125 4.90 18.72 5.37
N PRO A 126 5.03 19.49 4.27
CA PRO A 126 6.33 19.96 3.80
C PRO A 126 7.09 20.65 4.93
N GLY A 127 8.19 20.05 5.39
CA GLY A 127 8.98 20.53 6.52
C GLY A 127 9.03 19.59 7.74
N ALA A 128 8.19 18.56 7.82
CA ALA A 128 8.31 17.51 8.83
C ALA A 128 9.33 16.45 8.36
N LYS A 129 10.48 16.37 9.04
CA LYS A 129 11.46 15.29 8.79
C LYS A 129 10.83 13.94 9.09
N THR A 130 10.75 13.06 8.09
CA THR A 130 10.29 11.69 8.26
C THR A 130 11.40 10.89 8.96
N SER A 131 11.22 10.57 10.24
CA SER A 131 12.09 9.61 10.92
C SER A 131 11.65 8.19 10.54
N ASN A 132 12.50 7.50 9.78
CA ASN A 132 12.40 6.05 9.59
C ASN A 132 12.29 5.35 10.95
N GLY A 133 11.29 4.47 11.05
CA GLY A 133 11.06 3.48 12.10
C GLY A 133 11.98 3.49 13.32
N LYS A 134 11.56 4.18 14.37
CA LYS A 134 11.87 3.79 15.75
C LYS A 134 10.68 4.19 16.61
N ALA A 135 10.07 3.21 17.29
CA ALA A 135 9.18 3.50 18.41
C ALA A 135 9.99 4.32 19.42
N SER A 136 9.71 5.61 19.54
CA SER A 136 10.34 6.47 20.54
C SER A 136 9.53 6.39 21.82
N ASP A 137 10.07 5.59 22.73
CA ASP A 137 9.81 5.60 24.15
C ASP A 137 9.99 7.02 24.72
N THR A 138 9.28 7.24 25.82
CA THR A 138 9.08 8.47 26.58
C THR A 138 10.39 9.21 26.91
N SER A 139 10.47 10.52 26.65
CA SER A 139 11.29 11.43 27.47
C SER A 139 10.79 12.87 27.37
N LYS A 140 10.35 13.40 28.51
CA LYS A 140 10.00 14.81 28.74
C LYS A 140 11.24 15.69 28.63
N THR A 141 11.14 16.86 27.99
CA THR A 141 11.69 18.15 28.48
C THR A 141 11.34 19.28 27.50
N GLY A 142 10.81 20.40 28.02
CA GLY A 142 10.80 21.68 27.30
C GLY A 142 9.42 22.33 27.16
N SER A 143 9.12 23.23 28.08
CA SER A 143 7.94 24.10 28.13
C SER A 143 7.78 24.98 26.89
N GLY A 144 6.62 24.88 26.25
CA GLY A 144 6.11 25.83 25.26
C GLY A 144 4.71 25.39 24.85
N GLN A 145 3.69 26.10 25.32
CA GLN A 145 2.30 25.86 24.94
C GLN A 145 2.14 26.08 23.43
N GLN A 146 2.12 24.98 22.66
CA GLN A 146 1.59 24.97 21.31
C GLN A 146 0.50 23.92 21.26
N GLN A 147 -0.72 24.43 21.34
CA GLN A 147 -1.99 23.76 21.15
C GLN A 147 -1.85 22.68 20.07
N SER A 148 -1.82 21.41 20.50
CA SER A 148 -1.77 20.25 19.61
C SER A 148 -3.03 20.23 18.75
N ARG A 149 -2.97 20.89 17.59
CA ARG A 149 -3.64 20.35 16.42
C ARG A 149 -2.88 19.07 16.13
N SER A 150 -3.52 17.92 16.39
CA SER A 150 -3.04 16.62 15.93
C SER A 150 -2.50 16.83 14.52
N SER A 151 -1.19 16.74 14.33
CA SER A 151 -0.62 16.70 13.00
C SER A 151 -1.23 15.47 12.37
N GLN A 152 -2.23 15.68 11.51
CA GLN A 152 -2.92 14.62 10.79
C GLN A 152 -1.87 14.11 9.81
N THR A 153 -1.03 13.19 10.28
CA THR A 153 0.01 12.56 9.48
C THR A 153 -0.72 11.70 8.48
N ALA A 154 -0.92 12.23 7.28
CA ALA A 154 -1.48 11.50 6.17
C ALA A 154 -0.52 10.33 5.86
N MET A 155 -1.00 9.11 6.06
CA MET A 155 -0.28 7.91 5.68
C MET A 155 -0.73 7.51 4.28
N VAL A 156 0.24 7.25 3.42
CA VAL A 156 0.02 6.65 2.11
C VAL A 156 0.33 5.18 2.22
N VAL A 157 -0.66 4.34 1.90
CA VAL A 157 -0.50 2.89 1.92
C VAL A 157 -0.61 2.39 0.48
N THR A 158 0.39 1.62 0.06
CA THR A 158 0.40 0.95 -1.24
C THR A 158 -0.06 -0.49 -1.06
N VAL A 159 -1.12 -0.87 -1.78
CA VAL A 159 -1.76 -2.18 -1.66
C VAL A 159 -1.76 -2.93 -2.97
N ALA A 160 -1.72 -4.26 -2.90
CA ALA A 160 -1.83 -5.15 -4.05
C ALA A 160 -3.30 -5.51 -4.31
N VAL A 161 -3.85 -5.02 -5.42
CA VAL A 161 -5.26 -5.17 -5.79
C VAL A 161 -5.43 -5.62 -7.23
N THR A 162 -6.53 -6.31 -7.55
CA THR A 162 -6.90 -6.58 -8.96
C THR A 162 -7.40 -5.29 -9.64
N GLN A 163 -7.52 -5.26 -10.97
CA GLN A 163 -8.05 -4.08 -11.68
C GLN A 163 -9.42 -3.65 -11.18
N LYS A 164 -10.35 -4.60 -11.00
CA LYS A 164 -11.71 -4.33 -10.52
C LYS A 164 -11.72 -3.73 -9.10
N GLU A 165 -10.79 -4.19 -8.26
CA GLU A 165 -10.63 -3.66 -6.90
C GLU A 165 -9.95 -2.29 -6.91
N ALA A 166 -8.97 -2.08 -7.80
CA ALA A 166 -8.31 -0.80 -8.00
C ALA A 166 -9.31 0.29 -8.40
N GLU A 167 -10.17 0.01 -9.37
CA GLU A 167 -11.21 0.96 -9.81
C GLU A 167 -12.14 1.36 -8.65
N ARG A 168 -12.58 0.37 -7.85
CA ARG A 168 -13.41 0.60 -6.65
C ARG A 168 -12.67 1.43 -5.61
N LEU A 169 -11.40 1.09 -5.35
CA LEU A 169 -10.58 1.73 -4.35
C LEU A 169 -10.28 3.19 -4.71
N VAL A 170 -9.91 3.46 -5.97
CA VAL A 170 -9.65 4.81 -6.47
C VAL A 170 -10.92 5.65 -6.45
N HIS A 171 -12.06 5.07 -6.82
CA HIS A 171 -13.33 5.78 -6.75
C HIS A 171 -13.71 6.13 -5.31
N ALA A 172 -13.60 5.17 -4.39
CA ALA A 172 -13.86 5.38 -2.97
C ALA A 172 -12.90 6.42 -2.35
N ALA A 173 -11.61 6.38 -2.67
CA ALA A 173 -10.63 7.36 -2.21
C ALA A 173 -10.94 8.81 -2.62
N ARG A 174 -11.64 8.99 -3.75
CA ARG A 174 -12.01 10.33 -4.27
C ARG A 174 -13.34 10.84 -3.75
N THR A 175 -14.22 9.94 -3.33
CA THR A 175 -15.63 10.26 -3.05
C THR A 175 -16.00 10.09 -1.59
N SER A 176 -15.17 9.43 -0.79
CA SER A 176 -15.49 8.99 0.55
C SER A 176 -14.24 8.88 1.42
N GLU A 177 -14.42 8.67 2.72
CA GLU A 177 -13.31 8.42 3.64
C GLU A 177 -13.05 6.92 3.77
N LEU A 178 -11.76 6.58 3.76
CA LEU A 178 -11.30 5.20 3.90
C LEU A 178 -10.74 4.97 5.29
N TYR A 179 -10.96 3.77 5.80
CA TYR A 179 -10.42 3.30 7.08
C TYR A 179 -9.76 1.93 6.87
N LEU A 180 -8.63 1.69 7.52
CA LEU A 180 -7.93 0.40 7.43
C LEU A 180 -8.04 -0.35 8.76
N ALA A 181 -8.29 -1.65 8.68
CA ALA A 181 -8.19 -2.56 9.81
C ALA A 181 -7.15 -3.65 9.51
N LEU A 182 -6.34 -3.99 10.51
CA LEU A 182 -5.40 -5.10 10.40
C LEU A 182 -6.16 -6.43 10.49
N VAL A 183 -5.93 -7.32 9.53
CA VAL A 183 -6.62 -8.61 9.42
C VAL A 183 -5.62 -9.73 9.68
N THR A 184 -6.02 -10.67 10.53
CA THR A 184 -5.24 -11.88 10.83
C THR A 184 -5.86 -13.10 10.18
N GLY A 185 -5.20 -14.26 10.24
CA GLY A 185 -5.73 -15.50 9.67
C GLY A 185 -7.08 -15.95 10.25
N SER A 186 -7.43 -15.52 11.47
CA SER A 186 -8.68 -15.84 12.15
C SER A 186 -9.74 -14.74 12.06
N SER A 187 -9.45 -13.62 11.38
CA SER A 187 -10.40 -12.51 11.24
C SER A 187 -11.47 -12.84 10.19
N ASP A 188 -12.75 -12.83 10.59
CA ASP A 188 -13.87 -12.98 9.65
C ASP A 188 -14.33 -11.61 9.15
N VAL A 189 -13.71 -11.14 8.07
CA VAL A 189 -14.09 -9.90 7.40
C VAL A 189 -14.75 -10.24 6.08
N LYS A 190 -16.03 -9.89 5.93
CA LYS A 190 -16.82 -10.11 4.72
C LYS A 190 -17.47 -8.80 4.26
N PRO A 191 -17.70 -8.62 2.95
CA PRO A 191 -18.61 -7.61 2.46
C PRO A 191 -20.01 -7.84 3.04
N GLY A 192 -20.62 -6.78 3.58
CA GLY A 192 -21.95 -6.84 4.20
C GLY A 192 -22.80 -5.62 3.86
N THR A 193 -24.00 -5.56 4.43
CA THR A 193 -24.95 -4.44 4.25
C THR A 193 -24.44 -3.12 4.83
N GLY A 194 -23.41 -3.18 5.67
CA GLY A 194 -22.83 -2.03 6.36
C GLY A 194 -23.69 -1.55 7.52
N VAL A 195 -23.23 -0.49 8.15
CA VAL A 195 -23.91 0.21 9.24
C VAL A 195 -24.09 1.66 8.83
N ASP A 196 -25.26 2.22 9.09
CA ASP A 196 -25.60 3.63 8.85
C ASP A 196 -26.00 4.33 10.14
N ASN A 197 -26.25 5.64 10.07
CA ASN A 197 -26.57 6.45 11.27
C ASN A 197 -27.84 5.96 11.99
N HIS A 198 -28.73 5.23 11.32
CA HIS A 198 -29.97 4.72 11.90
C HIS A 198 -29.84 3.29 12.45
N SER A 199 -28.88 2.50 11.95
CA SER A 199 -28.61 1.13 12.40
C SER A 199 -27.45 1.01 13.38
N LEU A 200 -26.72 2.11 13.65
CA LEU A 200 -25.53 2.10 14.51
C LEU A 200 -25.75 1.59 15.94
N PHE A 201 -26.95 1.79 16.51
CA PHE A 201 -27.25 1.49 17.92
C PHE A 201 -28.36 0.45 18.13
N ASN A 202 -28.82 -0.19 17.06
CA ASN A 202 -29.93 -1.14 17.09
C ASN A 202 -29.46 -2.60 17.01
#